data_AF-A0A4V6N2E9-F1
#
_entry.id   AF-A0A4V6N2E9-F1
#
_cell.length_a   1.000
_cell.length_b   1.000
_cell.length_c   1.000
_cell.angle_alpha   90.00
_cell.angle_beta   90.00
_cell.angle_gamma   90.00
#
_symmetry.space_group_name_H-M   'P 1'
#
loop_
_entity.id
_entity.type
_entity.pdbx_description
1 polymer ?
#
loop_
_entity_poly.entity_id
_entity_poly.type
_entity_poly.pdbx_seq_one_letter_code
_entity_poly.pdbx_strand_id
1 'polypeptide(L)'
;MNKPVAFSVHEFDLEPKKLKDLHKPKEHVEIWDYFAAIESYKNFEKYIYSLHKGQLRVHLRKISLDKSKKQAKLLIVISDKDARNRSFTDTETGDTRLTDKKETEGDDCRIHLVFYVVSKYKAILGIERERGSGINSNLVRVFFNNLIEDIRENKPDLPLFHEDHPSGFREKDGSYVQLHRTVACNVDNRFSNEILNAFKMGKINNLQLIYKETHNQNDNLPFIRRKKSQLHFDIDSQFIPNQITDQKAIQNTIKQRLNKISDWFKTEEHIPISEQVYRIEYSDDQGYPHNVTYSPSEGLDLLFAKTFKLDPKVFKFQAWEKEPKINDSLCDRALIELKRS
;
A
#
# COMPACT_ATOMS: atom_id res chain seq x y z
N MET A 1 -27.12 8.34 5.14
CA MET A 1 -26.00 9.18 4.63
C MET A 1 -24.87 8.26 4.22
N ASN A 2 -24.29 8.46 3.04
CA ASN A 2 -23.12 7.70 2.60
C ASN A 2 -21.92 8.03 3.51
N LYS A 3 -21.08 7.04 3.79
CA LYS A 3 -19.88 7.23 4.60
C LYS A 3 -18.78 7.89 3.74
N PRO A 4 -17.93 8.75 4.32
CA PRO A 4 -16.77 9.28 3.60
C PRO A 4 -15.87 8.16 3.08
N VAL A 5 -15.33 8.37 1.88
CA VAL A 5 -14.34 7.47 1.27
C VAL A 5 -12.96 7.93 1.73
N ALA A 6 -12.18 7.02 2.30
CA ALA A 6 -10.83 7.31 2.79
C ALA A 6 -9.78 6.90 1.75
N PHE A 7 -8.72 7.67 1.64
CA PHE A 7 -7.52 7.34 0.87
C PHE A 7 -6.31 7.38 1.78
N SER A 8 -5.37 6.48 1.54
CA SER A 8 -4.01 6.52 2.10
C SER A 8 -3.03 7.02 1.05
N VAL A 9 -2.05 7.83 1.46
CA VAL A 9 -1.12 8.52 0.57
C VAL A 9 0.28 7.90 0.66
N HIS A 10 0.87 7.68 -0.50
CA HIS A 10 2.14 6.96 -0.67
C HIS A 10 3.02 7.66 -1.72
N GLU A 11 4.32 7.49 -1.60
CA GLU A 11 5.25 7.71 -2.70
C GLU A 11 5.34 6.43 -3.55
N PHE A 12 5.23 6.58 -4.86
CA PHE A 12 5.44 5.52 -5.83
C PHE A 12 6.65 5.87 -6.69
N ASP A 13 7.62 4.97 -6.77
CA ASP A 13 8.73 5.09 -7.69
C ASP A 13 9.11 3.74 -8.30
N LEU A 14 9.93 3.83 -9.35
CA LEU A 14 10.43 2.70 -10.09
C LEU A 14 11.94 2.67 -9.98
N GLU A 15 12.46 1.55 -9.53
CA GLU A 15 13.89 1.31 -9.42
C GLU A 15 14.32 0.19 -10.35
N PRO A 16 15.45 0.35 -11.05
CA PRO A 16 16.06 -0.78 -11.72
C PRO A 16 16.56 -1.78 -10.67
N LYS A 17 16.06 -3.03 -10.76
CA LYS A 17 16.48 -4.11 -9.87
C LYS A 17 17.83 -4.63 -10.33
N LYS A 18 18.77 -4.75 -9.37
CA LYS A 18 20.09 -5.33 -9.62
C LYS A 18 19.93 -6.82 -9.95
N LEU A 19 20.32 -7.23 -11.16
CA LEU A 19 20.57 -8.64 -11.46
C LEU A 19 21.85 -9.05 -10.72
N LYS A 20 21.83 -10.20 -10.03
CA LYS A 20 23.08 -10.76 -9.47
C LYS A 20 24.10 -10.84 -10.61
N ASP A 21 25.28 -10.30 -10.37
CA ASP A 21 26.44 -10.36 -11.27
C ASP A 21 26.45 -9.43 -12.51
N LEU A 22 25.49 -8.50 -12.64
CA LEU A 22 25.52 -7.45 -13.68
C LEU A 22 25.68 -6.04 -13.10
N HIS A 23 26.21 -5.13 -13.92
CA HIS A 23 26.24 -3.70 -13.60
C HIS A 23 24.82 -3.22 -13.26
N LYS A 24 24.69 -2.36 -12.24
CA LYS A 24 23.40 -1.77 -11.90
C LYS A 24 22.92 -0.96 -13.10
N PRO A 25 21.69 -1.18 -13.59
CA PRO A 25 21.16 -0.38 -14.68
C PRO A 25 21.25 1.09 -14.33
N LYS A 26 21.73 1.90 -15.27
CA LYS A 26 22.01 3.32 -15.02
C LYS A 26 20.77 4.17 -15.26
N GLU A 27 19.87 3.71 -16.12
CA GLU A 27 18.69 4.46 -16.51
C GLU A 27 17.51 4.17 -15.57
N HIS A 28 16.89 5.24 -15.10
CA HIS A 28 15.62 5.15 -14.39
C HIS A 28 14.48 4.88 -15.37
N VAL A 29 13.48 4.15 -14.91
CA VAL A 29 12.29 3.83 -15.69
C VAL A 29 11.27 4.94 -15.55
N GLU A 30 10.80 5.51 -16.66
CA GLU A 30 9.73 6.50 -16.63
C GLU A 30 8.39 5.86 -16.26
N ILE A 31 7.62 6.54 -15.39
CA ILE A 31 6.33 6.05 -14.92
C ILE A 31 5.33 5.85 -16.07
N TRP A 32 5.39 6.70 -17.09
CA TRP A 32 4.51 6.58 -18.25
C TRP A 32 4.82 5.34 -19.08
N ASP A 33 6.10 5.02 -19.27
CA ASP A 33 6.50 3.83 -20.02
C ASP A 33 6.11 2.56 -19.28
N TYR A 34 6.20 2.58 -17.94
CA TYR A 34 5.73 1.50 -17.09
C TYR A 34 4.21 1.26 -17.23
N PHE A 35 3.40 2.31 -17.11
CA PHE A 35 1.94 2.16 -17.25
C PHE A 35 1.52 1.84 -18.69
N ALA A 36 2.20 2.37 -19.70
CA ALA A 36 1.96 2.03 -21.10
C ALA A 36 2.30 0.56 -21.38
N ALA A 37 3.37 0.02 -20.78
CA ALA A 37 3.69 -1.41 -20.90
C ALA A 37 2.58 -2.28 -20.31
N ILE A 38 2.05 -1.92 -19.14
CA ILE A 38 0.89 -2.59 -18.52
C ILE A 38 -0.34 -2.52 -19.42
N GLU A 39 -0.71 -1.32 -19.91
CA GLU A 39 -1.87 -1.12 -20.76
C GLU A 39 -1.76 -1.90 -22.09
N SER A 40 -0.54 -2.00 -22.65
CA SER A 40 -0.27 -2.76 -23.88
C SER A 40 -0.43 -4.27 -23.71
N TYR A 41 -0.40 -4.79 -22.47
CA TYR A 41 -0.49 -6.21 -22.19
C TYR A 41 -1.94 -6.67 -22.39
N LYS A 42 -2.23 -7.30 -23.54
CA LYS A 42 -3.57 -7.64 -24.06
C LYS A 42 -4.50 -8.38 -23.06
N ASN A 43 -3.96 -8.91 -21.97
CA ASN A 43 -4.70 -9.61 -20.93
C ASN A 43 -4.45 -9.06 -19.51
N PHE A 44 -4.01 -7.80 -19.34
CA PHE A 44 -3.83 -7.24 -17.99
C PHE A 44 -5.11 -7.31 -17.15
N GLU A 45 -6.29 -7.17 -17.79
CA GLU A 45 -7.61 -7.31 -17.16
C GLU A 45 -7.89 -8.73 -16.62
N LYS A 46 -7.18 -9.72 -17.14
CA LYS A 46 -7.26 -11.14 -16.73
C LYS A 46 -6.08 -11.56 -15.88
N TYR A 47 -5.09 -10.70 -15.66
CA TYR A 47 -3.98 -11.02 -14.77
C TYR A 47 -4.53 -11.30 -13.37
N ILE A 48 -4.19 -12.45 -12.82
CA ILE A 48 -4.63 -12.89 -11.50
C ILE A 48 -3.39 -13.04 -10.64
N TYR A 49 -3.26 -12.19 -9.64
CA TYR A 49 -2.28 -12.42 -8.59
C TYR A 49 -2.94 -13.10 -7.40
N SER A 50 -2.46 -14.29 -7.05
CA SER A 50 -2.93 -15.03 -5.88
C SER A 50 -2.16 -14.61 -4.64
N LEU A 51 -2.86 -14.01 -3.69
CA LEU A 51 -2.38 -13.70 -2.35
C LEU A 51 -2.83 -14.80 -1.37
N HIS A 52 -2.13 -14.92 -0.24
CA HIS A 52 -2.52 -15.80 0.87
C HIS A 52 -2.93 -17.21 0.40
N LYS A 53 -2.02 -17.92 -0.30
CA LYS A 53 -2.25 -19.28 -0.81
C LYS A 53 -3.50 -19.44 -1.70
N GLY A 54 -3.92 -18.38 -2.40
CA GLY A 54 -5.03 -18.42 -3.36
C GLY A 54 -6.41 -18.05 -2.78
N GLN A 55 -6.47 -17.64 -1.52
CA GLN A 55 -7.70 -17.15 -0.87
C GLN A 55 -8.12 -15.78 -1.40
N LEU A 56 -7.13 -14.93 -1.70
CA LEU A 56 -7.34 -13.59 -2.25
C LEU A 56 -6.77 -13.54 -3.67
N ARG A 57 -7.56 -13.00 -4.61
CA ARG A 57 -7.14 -12.80 -6.00
C ARG A 57 -7.26 -11.35 -6.38
N VAL A 58 -6.18 -10.76 -6.90
CA VAL A 58 -6.15 -9.37 -7.35
C VAL A 58 -6.18 -9.31 -8.87
N HIS A 59 -7.05 -8.44 -9.39
CA HIS A 59 -7.23 -8.18 -10.81
C HIS A 59 -7.05 -6.69 -11.10
N LEU A 60 -6.22 -6.31 -12.07
CA LEU A 60 -6.20 -4.94 -12.58
C LEU A 60 -7.25 -4.80 -13.67
N ARG A 61 -8.41 -4.21 -13.37
CA ARG A 61 -9.57 -4.22 -14.28
C ARG A 61 -9.61 -3.06 -15.26
N LYS A 62 -9.12 -1.90 -14.88
CA LYS A 62 -9.07 -0.71 -15.75
C LYS A 62 -7.84 0.14 -15.45
N ILE A 63 -7.35 0.79 -16.49
CA ILE A 63 -6.32 1.81 -16.45
C ILE A 63 -6.80 2.99 -17.30
N SER A 64 -6.56 4.21 -16.83
CA SER A 64 -6.83 5.44 -17.56
C SER A 64 -5.64 6.36 -17.36
N LEU A 65 -4.95 6.69 -18.45
CA LEU A 65 -3.74 7.51 -18.47
C LEU A 65 -4.02 8.88 -19.09
N ASP A 66 -3.66 9.94 -18.38
CA ASP A 66 -3.69 11.31 -18.88
C ASP A 66 -2.32 11.96 -18.63
N LYS A 67 -1.41 11.79 -19.60
CA LYS A 67 -0.05 12.33 -19.55
C LYS A 67 -0.04 13.86 -19.51
N SER A 68 -1.02 14.52 -20.16
CA SER A 68 -1.14 15.99 -20.19
C SER A 68 -1.42 16.57 -18.80
N LYS A 69 -2.28 15.89 -18.03
CA LYS A 69 -2.63 16.29 -16.67
C LYS A 69 -1.76 15.63 -15.60
N LYS A 70 -0.78 14.82 -16.00
CA LYS A 70 0.12 14.02 -15.17
C LYS A 70 -0.61 13.05 -14.23
N GLN A 71 -1.64 12.37 -14.73
CA GLN A 71 -2.54 11.53 -13.94
C GLN A 71 -2.65 10.11 -14.49
N ALA A 72 -2.64 9.13 -13.59
CA ALA A 72 -3.07 7.77 -13.91
C ALA A 72 -4.12 7.31 -12.89
N LYS A 73 -5.20 6.70 -13.36
CA LYS A 73 -6.29 6.17 -12.54
C LYS A 73 -6.41 4.69 -12.85
N LEU A 74 -6.36 3.85 -11.83
CA LEU A 74 -6.45 2.41 -11.98
C LEU A 74 -7.60 1.91 -11.10
N LEU A 75 -8.29 0.88 -11.58
CA LEU A 75 -9.27 0.13 -10.81
C LEU A 75 -8.76 -1.29 -10.63
N ILE A 76 -8.49 -1.65 -9.38
CA ILE A 76 -8.20 -3.03 -9.02
C ILE A 76 -9.43 -3.67 -8.36
N VAL A 77 -9.60 -4.96 -8.59
CA VAL A 77 -10.62 -5.78 -7.95
C VAL A 77 -9.94 -6.86 -7.15
N ILE A 78 -10.30 -6.96 -5.88
CA ILE A 78 -9.96 -8.10 -5.04
C ILE A 78 -11.17 -9.01 -4.99
N SER A 79 -10.90 -10.30 -5.21
CA SER A 79 -11.85 -11.39 -5.03
C SER A 79 -11.43 -12.20 -3.80
N ASP A 80 -12.23 -12.14 -2.73
CA ASP A 80 -12.02 -12.88 -1.48
C ASP A 80 -12.91 -14.11 -1.38
N LYS A 81 -12.30 -15.29 -1.56
CA LYS A 81 -13.02 -16.57 -1.50
C LYS A 81 -13.52 -16.90 -0.08
N ASP A 82 -12.86 -16.41 0.96
CA ASP A 82 -13.16 -16.74 2.36
C ASP A 82 -14.10 -15.74 3.04
N ALA A 83 -14.34 -14.59 2.41
CA ALA A 83 -15.38 -13.66 2.84
C ALA A 83 -16.73 -14.38 3.00
N ARG A 84 -17.52 -13.98 4.00
CA ARG A 84 -18.84 -14.58 4.21
C ARG A 84 -19.77 -14.28 3.03
N ASN A 85 -20.72 -15.19 2.75
CA ASN A 85 -21.79 -14.92 1.79
C ASN A 85 -22.52 -13.63 2.18
N ARG A 86 -22.85 -12.80 1.19
CA ARG A 86 -23.57 -11.55 1.44
C ARG A 86 -25.02 -11.86 1.76
N SER A 87 -25.53 -11.25 2.82
CA SER A 87 -26.96 -11.18 3.13
C SER A 87 -27.45 -9.75 2.93
N PHE A 88 -28.64 -9.62 2.37
CA PHE A 88 -29.32 -8.35 2.20
C PHE A 88 -30.66 -8.44 2.91
N THR A 89 -30.93 -7.51 3.81
CA THR A 89 -32.23 -7.39 4.47
C THR A 89 -32.96 -6.21 3.83
N ASP A 90 -34.14 -6.49 3.30
CA ASP A 90 -35.03 -5.45 2.80
C ASP A 90 -35.50 -4.58 3.97
N THR A 91 -35.34 -3.27 3.84
CA THR A 91 -35.56 -2.34 4.94
C THR A 91 -37.03 -2.07 5.24
N GLU A 92 -37.94 -2.41 4.32
CA GLU A 92 -39.38 -2.18 4.48
C GLU A 92 -40.09 -3.44 4.97
N THR A 93 -39.75 -4.60 4.43
CA THR A 93 -40.38 -5.89 4.73
C THR A 93 -39.66 -6.67 5.84
N GLY A 94 -38.36 -6.42 6.04
CA GLY A 94 -37.50 -7.20 6.94
C GLY A 94 -37.05 -8.54 6.35
N ASP A 95 -37.45 -8.87 5.12
CA ASP A 95 -37.09 -10.11 4.46
C ASP A 95 -35.59 -10.15 4.15
N THR A 96 -34.98 -11.30 4.43
CA THR A 96 -33.54 -11.49 4.21
C THR A 96 -33.30 -12.37 2.99
N ARG A 97 -32.56 -11.83 2.01
CA ARG A 97 -32.06 -12.56 0.85
C ARG A 97 -30.59 -12.91 1.04
N LEU A 98 -30.28 -14.19 1.00
CA LEU A 98 -28.90 -14.68 0.96
C LEU A 98 -28.40 -14.74 -0.49
N THR A 99 -27.13 -14.42 -0.70
CA THR A 99 -26.44 -14.58 -1.99
C THR A 99 -25.25 -15.50 -1.79
N ASP A 100 -25.43 -16.78 -2.13
CA ASP A 100 -24.40 -17.79 -1.97
C ASP A 100 -23.39 -17.74 -3.11
N LYS A 101 -22.10 -17.71 -2.75
CA LYS A 101 -21.00 -17.76 -3.72
C LYS A 101 -20.84 -19.18 -4.26
N LYS A 102 -20.56 -19.30 -5.56
CA LYS A 102 -20.05 -20.55 -6.15
C LYS A 102 -18.61 -20.82 -5.69
N GLU A 103 -18.14 -22.04 -5.89
CA GLU A 103 -16.79 -22.46 -5.49
C GLU A 103 -15.66 -21.62 -6.10
N THR A 104 -15.89 -21.04 -7.28
CA THR A 104 -14.93 -20.18 -7.99
C THR A 104 -15.14 -18.68 -7.74
N GLU A 105 -16.15 -18.31 -6.95
CA GLU A 105 -16.52 -16.93 -6.68
C GLU A 105 -15.94 -16.46 -5.34
N GLY A 106 -15.43 -15.23 -5.33
CA GLY A 106 -15.04 -14.50 -4.14
C GLY A 106 -15.82 -13.20 -4.03
N ASP A 107 -15.73 -12.55 -2.88
CA ASP A 107 -16.36 -11.25 -2.67
C ASP A 107 -15.65 -10.18 -3.51
N ASP A 108 -16.40 -9.47 -4.35
CA ASP A 108 -15.90 -8.41 -5.23
C ASP A 108 -15.72 -7.11 -4.43
N CYS A 109 -14.46 -6.74 -4.20
CA CYS A 109 -14.03 -5.51 -3.55
C CYS A 109 -13.29 -4.63 -4.56
N ARG A 110 -13.76 -3.40 -4.78
CA ARG A 110 -13.36 -2.54 -5.90
C ARG A 110 -12.62 -1.33 -5.39
N ILE A 111 -11.36 -1.19 -5.78
CA ILE A 111 -10.46 -0.21 -5.16
C ILE A 111 -9.83 0.66 -6.22
N HIS A 112 -10.01 1.97 -6.07
CA HIS A 112 -9.39 2.96 -6.92
C HIS A 112 -7.98 3.27 -6.45
N LEU A 113 -7.02 3.17 -7.37
CA LEU A 113 -5.67 3.67 -7.21
C LEU A 113 -5.51 4.91 -8.06
N VAL A 114 -5.00 5.98 -7.45
CA VAL A 114 -4.92 7.29 -8.08
C VAL A 114 -3.49 7.79 -8.00
N PHE A 115 -2.88 8.05 -9.15
CA PHE A 115 -1.49 8.49 -9.26
C PHE A 115 -1.41 9.92 -9.78
N TYR A 116 -0.64 10.75 -9.09
CA TYR A 116 -0.22 12.05 -9.56
C TYR A 116 1.30 12.03 -9.82
N VAL A 117 1.70 12.12 -11.09
CA VAL A 117 3.10 12.00 -11.50
C VAL A 117 3.82 13.33 -11.26
N VAL A 118 4.65 13.39 -10.22
CA VAL A 118 5.37 14.61 -9.81
C VAL A 118 6.65 14.81 -10.62
N SER A 119 7.30 13.73 -11.06
CA SER A 119 8.45 13.74 -11.95
C SER A 119 8.40 12.55 -12.90
N LYS A 120 9.31 12.48 -13.87
CA LYS A 120 9.41 11.34 -14.80
C LYS A 120 9.46 9.98 -14.09
N TYR A 121 10.04 9.93 -12.90
CA TYR A 121 10.34 8.69 -12.18
C TYR A 121 9.58 8.52 -10.86
N LYS A 122 8.79 9.53 -10.45
CA LYS A 122 8.11 9.54 -9.15
C LYS A 122 6.67 10.01 -9.26
N ALA A 123 5.78 9.35 -8.53
CA ALA A 123 4.38 9.72 -8.39
C ALA A 123 3.96 9.71 -6.91
N ILE A 124 2.93 10.49 -6.61
CA ILE A 124 2.19 10.36 -5.36
C ILE A 124 0.99 9.46 -5.65
N LEU A 125 0.83 8.40 -4.86
CA LEU A 125 -0.22 7.41 -4.99
C LEU A 125 -1.24 7.56 -3.85
N GLY A 126 -2.51 7.70 -4.20
CA GLY A 126 -3.65 7.51 -3.31
C GLY A 126 -4.25 6.12 -3.48
N ILE A 127 -4.31 5.35 -2.40
CA ILE A 127 -4.98 4.04 -2.35
C ILE A 127 -6.29 4.19 -1.59
N GLU A 128 -7.42 3.93 -2.26
CA GLU A 128 -8.74 3.89 -1.60
C GLU A 128 -8.77 2.80 -0.52
N ARG A 129 -9.31 3.17 0.65
CA ARG A 129 -9.45 2.33 1.83
C ARG A 129 -10.92 1.95 1.99
N GLU A 130 -11.38 1.02 1.18
CA GLU A 130 -12.70 0.40 1.40
C GLU A 130 -12.65 -0.44 2.68
N ARG A 131 -13.68 -0.33 3.53
CA ARG A 131 -13.73 -1.09 4.80
C ARG A 131 -13.70 -2.59 4.50
N GLY A 132 -12.74 -3.29 5.11
CA GLY A 132 -12.61 -4.74 4.96
C GLY A 132 -11.81 -5.18 3.73
N SER A 133 -11.36 -4.26 2.87
CA SER A 133 -10.58 -4.59 1.67
C SER A 133 -9.22 -5.24 1.95
N GLY A 134 -8.65 -5.03 3.15
CA GLY A 134 -7.33 -5.51 3.52
C GLY A 134 -6.18 -4.96 2.66
N ILE A 135 -6.44 -4.03 1.73
CA ILE A 135 -5.39 -3.49 0.85
C ILE A 135 -4.47 -2.57 1.62
N ASN A 136 -3.18 -2.88 1.50
CA ASN A 136 -2.08 -2.06 1.94
C ASN A 136 -1.10 -1.76 0.80
N SER A 137 -0.22 -0.78 1.00
CA SER A 137 0.79 -0.39 0.04
C SER A 137 1.74 -1.53 -0.33
N ASN A 138 2.05 -2.42 0.61
CA ASN A 138 2.88 -3.59 0.32
C ASN A 138 2.21 -4.57 -0.65
N LEU A 139 0.90 -4.81 -0.50
CA LEU A 139 0.12 -5.63 -1.41
C LEU A 139 0.11 -5.02 -2.81
N VAL A 140 -0.10 -3.70 -2.92
CA VAL A 140 -0.04 -2.97 -4.19
C VAL A 140 1.35 -3.06 -4.83
N ARG A 141 2.42 -2.89 -4.04
CA ARG A 141 3.81 -3.06 -4.48
C ARG A 141 4.08 -4.46 -5.02
N VAL A 142 3.69 -5.48 -4.25
CA VAL A 142 3.86 -6.89 -4.64
C VAL A 142 3.06 -7.21 -5.89
N PHE A 143 1.82 -6.72 -5.99
CA PHE A 143 0.98 -6.88 -7.16
C PHE A 143 1.64 -6.31 -8.43
N PHE A 144 2.09 -5.05 -8.38
CA PHE A 144 2.75 -4.40 -9.52
C PHE A 144 4.08 -5.04 -9.90
N ASN A 145 4.85 -5.52 -8.91
CA ASN A 145 6.09 -6.25 -9.17
C ASN A 145 5.82 -7.59 -9.86
N ASN A 146 4.83 -8.37 -9.43
CA ASN A 146 4.54 -9.63 -10.11
C ASN A 146 3.90 -9.42 -11.49
N LEU A 147 3.06 -8.38 -11.63
CA LEU A 147 2.48 -8.03 -12.93
C LEU A 147 3.57 -7.66 -13.93
N ILE A 148 4.57 -6.87 -13.52
CA ILE A 148 5.62 -6.47 -14.45
C ILE A 148 6.58 -7.62 -14.78
N GLU A 149 6.83 -8.52 -13.83
CA GLU A 149 7.59 -9.76 -14.10
C GLU A 149 6.85 -10.65 -15.09
N ASP A 150 5.53 -10.84 -14.94
CA ASP A 150 4.68 -11.59 -15.90
C ASP A 150 4.72 -10.94 -17.29
N ILE A 151 4.63 -9.61 -17.36
CA ILE A 151 4.76 -8.88 -18.63
C ILE A 151 6.15 -9.11 -19.24
N ARG A 152 7.23 -9.12 -18.45
CA ARG A 152 8.59 -9.40 -18.94
C ARG A 152 8.71 -10.81 -19.50
N GLU A 153 8.13 -11.80 -18.84
CA GLU A 153 8.17 -13.19 -19.30
C GLU A 153 7.39 -13.38 -20.62
N ASN A 154 6.25 -12.70 -20.76
CA ASN A 154 5.38 -12.83 -21.94
C ASN A 154 5.71 -11.85 -23.09
N LYS A 155 6.38 -10.74 -22.78
CA LYS A 155 6.79 -9.70 -23.73
C LYS A 155 8.19 -9.17 -23.38
N PRO A 156 9.23 -10.02 -23.47
CA PRO A 156 10.59 -9.65 -23.09
C PRO A 156 11.10 -8.46 -23.91
N ASP A 157 10.73 -8.39 -25.20
CA ASP A 157 11.20 -7.39 -26.18
C ASP A 157 10.69 -5.95 -25.94
N LEU A 158 9.88 -5.70 -24.91
CA LEU A 158 9.43 -4.34 -24.61
C LEU A 158 10.64 -3.44 -24.27
N PRO A 159 10.68 -2.20 -24.77
CA PRO A 159 11.77 -1.25 -24.45
C PRO A 159 11.95 -1.01 -22.95
N LEU A 160 10.88 -1.20 -22.18
CA LEU A 160 10.91 -1.11 -20.73
C LEU A 160 11.96 -2.03 -20.08
N PHE A 161 12.24 -3.19 -20.68
CA PHE A 161 13.15 -4.21 -20.16
C PHE A 161 14.54 -4.17 -20.77
N HIS A 162 14.85 -3.13 -21.53
CA HIS A 162 16.12 -2.95 -22.20
C HIS A 162 16.74 -1.59 -21.89
N GLU A 163 18.07 -1.51 -21.90
CA GLU A 163 18.84 -0.27 -21.90
C GLU A 163 20.10 -0.44 -22.76
N ASP A 164 20.64 0.68 -23.24
CA ASP A 164 21.90 0.67 -23.98
C ASP A 164 23.07 0.21 -23.08
N HIS A 165 23.93 -0.67 -23.59
CA HIS A 165 25.10 -1.13 -22.87
C HIS A 165 26.03 0.07 -22.55
N PRO A 166 26.44 0.27 -21.29
CA PRO A 166 27.15 1.47 -20.85
C PRO A 166 28.55 1.65 -21.45
N SER A 167 29.08 0.61 -22.12
CA SER A 167 30.35 0.69 -22.86
C SER A 167 30.22 1.38 -24.22
N GLY A 168 28.99 1.61 -24.70
CA GLY A 168 28.74 2.18 -26.02
C GLY A 168 29.07 1.25 -27.19
N PHE A 169 29.24 -0.06 -26.95
CA PHE A 169 29.41 -1.04 -28.02
C PHE A 169 28.18 -1.05 -28.92
N ARG A 170 28.44 -1.22 -30.23
CA ARG A 170 27.41 -1.27 -31.25
C ARG A 170 27.39 -2.63 -31.94
N GLU A 171 26.19 -3.07 -32.26
CA GLU A 171 25.93 -4.21 -33.13
C GLU A 171 26.36 -3.91 -34.57
N LYS A 172 26.39 -4.94 -35.41
CA LYS A 172 26.81 -4.82 -36.82
C LYS A 172 25.95 -3.87 -37.65
N ASP A 173 24.72 -3.63 -37.23
CA ASP A 173 23.78 -2.69 -37.86
C ASP A 173 23.94 -1.24 -37.37
N GLY A 174 24.87 -0.99 -36.43
CA GLY A 174 25.13 0.32 -35.85
C GLY A 174 24.23 0.69 -34.67
N SER A 175 23.30 -0.18 -34.25
CA SER A 175 22.53 -0.03 -33.02
C SER A 175 23.40 -0.33 -31.78
N TYR A 176 23.04 0.19 -30.60
CA TYR A 176 23.75 -0.15 -29.36
C TYR A 176 23.40 -1.56 -28.89
N VAL A 177 24.41 -2.29 -28.42
CA VAL A 177 24.18 -3.57 -27.72
C VAL A 177 23.23 -3.30 -26.56
N GLN A 178 22.13 -4.05 -26.47
CA GLN A 178 21.13 -3.89 -25.42
C GLN A 178 21.44 -4.79 -24.22
N LEU A 179 21.25 -4.27 -23.01
CA LEU A 179 21.24 -5.03 -21.78
C LEU A 179 19.82 -5.23 -21.31
N HIS A 180 19.51 -6.46 -20.86
CA HIS A 180 18.26 -6.72 -20.16
C HIS A 180 18.30 -6.07 -18.77
N ARG A 181 17.24 -5.35 -18.43
CA ARG A 181 17.01 -4.79 -17.09
C ARG A 181 15.71 -5.29 -16.50
N THR A 182 15.66 -5.31 -15.18
CA THR A 182 14.45 -5.61 -14.42
C THR A 182 13.94 -4.35 -13.74
N VAL A 183 12.63 -4.18 -13.70
CA VAL A 183 11.96 -3.03 -13.09
C VAL A 183 11.31 -3.48 -11.79
N ALA A 184 11.62 -2.79 -10.69
CA ALA A 184 10.92 -2.96 -9.43
C ALA A 184 10.11 -1.70 -9.10
N CYS A 185 8.87 -1.89 -8.72
CA CYS A 185 8.03 -0.91 -8.07
C CYS A 185 8.36 -0.86 -6.58
N ASN A 186 8.52 0.37 -6.07
CA ASN A 186 8.40 0.65 -4.65
C ASN A 186 7.17 1.52 -4.38
N VAL A 187 6.52 1.20 -3.27
CA VAL A 187 5.43 2.00 -2.71
C VAL A 187 5.79 2.25 -1.26
N ASP A 188 6.13 3.50 -0.95
CA ASP A 188 6.47 3.89 0.40
C ASP A 188 5.37 4.76 1.02
N ASN A 189 5.04 4.51 2.28
CA ASN A 189 4.01 5.28 2.95
C ASN A 189 4.53 6.69 3.23
N ARG A 190 3.72 7.71 2.92
CA ARG A 190 4.04 9.09 3.27
C ARG A 190 3.41 9.44 4.59
N PHE A 191 4.19 9.80 5.59
CA PHE A 191 3.67 10.04 6.93
C PHE A 191 2.88 11.35 7.00
N SER A 192 1.90 11.42 7.91
CA SER A 192 1.16 12.66 8.16
C SER A 192 2.07 13.74 8.77
N ASN A 193 1.82 15.01 8.46
CA ASN A 193 2.62 16.10 9.03
C ASN A 193 2.46 16.18 10.56
N GLU A 194 1.26 15.90 11.04
CA GLU A 194 0.91 15.91 12.46
C GLU A 194 1.76 14.90 13.23
N ILE A 195 1.90 13.67 12.71
CA ILE A 195 2.70 12.65 13.39
C ILE A 195 4.20 12.98 13.30
N LEU A 196 4.68 13.46 12.15
CA LEU A 196 6.09 13.88 11.99
C LEU A 196 6.45 14.99 12.98
N ASN A 197 5.58 16.00 13.12
CA ASN A 197 5.74 17.09 14.07
C ASN A 197 5.67 16.58 15.52
N ALA A 198 4.75 15.67 15.84
CA ALA A 198 4.63 15.12 17.18
C ALA A 198 5.91 14.38 17.62
N PHE A 199 6.51 13.57 16.73
CA PHE A 199 7.82 12.96 16.99
C PHE A 199 8.92 14.02 17.11
N LYS A 200 8.92 15.03 16.25
CA LYS A 200 9.96 16.07 16.24
C LYS A 200 9.93 16.96 17.48
N MET A 201 8.74 17.24 18.01
CA MET A 201 8.54 18.10 19.17
C MET A 201 8.52 17.34 20.50
N GLY A 202 8.70 16.01 20.48
CA GLY A 202 8.60 15.18 21.69
C GLY A 202 7.19 15.12 22.29
N LYS A 203 6.15 15.27 21.45
CA LYS A 203 4.73 15.21 21.86
C LYS A 203 4.11 13.81 21.74
N ILE A 204 4.95 12.77 21.64
CA ILE A 204 4.48 11.38 21.73
C ILE A 204 4.33 11.06 23.21
N ASN A 205 3.08 10.95 23.67
CA ASN A 205 2.74 10.77 25.07
C ASN A 205 2.94 9.33 25.52
N ASN A 206 2.73 8.36 24.62
CA ASN A 206 2.83 6.94 24.94
C ASN A 206 2.92 6.12 23.64
N LEU A 207 3.94 5.27 23.54
CA LEU A 207 4.03 4.21 22.55
C LEU A 207 3.76 2.88 23.26
N GLN A 208 2.73 2.17 22.85
CA GLN A 208 2.30 0.92 23.46
C GLN A 208 2.47 -0.25 22.49
N LEU A 209 3.13 -1.32 22.95
CA LEU A 209 3.18 -2.62 22.28
C LEU A 209 2.21 -3.57 22.99
N ILE A 210 1.21 -4.06 22.28
CA ILE A 210 0.19 -4.98 22.76
C ILE A 210 0.51 -6.36 22.20
N TYR A 211 1.02 -7.22 23.08
CA TYR A 211 1.32 -8.62 22.82
C TYR A 211 0.09 -9.50 23.09
N LYS A 212 -0.29 -10.35 22.14
CA LYS A 212 -1.35 -11.36 22.34
C LYS A 212 -0.70 -12.73 22.47
N GLU A 213 -0.88 -13.39 23.61
CA GLU A 213 -0.41 -14.77 23.81
C GLU A 213 -1.29 -15.74 23.00
N THR A 214 -0.66 -16.53 22.12
CA THR A 214 -1.31 -17.66 21.43
C THR A 214 -1.15 -18.91 22.28
N HIS A 215 -2.28 -19.40 22.82
CA HIS A 215 -2.31 -20.64 23.58
C HIS A 215 -2.53 -21.83 22.65
N ASN A 216 -1.66 -22.86 22.74
CA ASN A 216 -1.90 -24.14 22.10
C ASN A 216 -2.99 -24.91 22.87
N GLN A 217 -3.92 -25.53 22.16
CA GLN A 217 -5.11 -26.18 22.74
C GLN A 217 -4.82 -27.44 23.57
N ASN A 218 -3.56 -27.87 23.68
CA ASN A 218 -3.19 -29.18 24.21
C ASN A 218 -2.79 -29.19 25.70
N ASP A 219 -2.75 -28.05 26.38
CA ASP A 219 -2.43 -28.03 27.80
C ASP A 219 -3.73 -28.07 28.64
N ASN A 220 -3.77 -28.99 29.61
CA ASN A 220 -4.75 -28.99 30.69
C ASN A 220 -4.63 -27.68 31.48
N LEU A 221 -5.43 -26.68 31.11
CA LEU A 221 -5.22 -25.30 31.50
C LEU A 221 -5.70 -24.97 32.94
N PRO A 222 -5.02 -24.03 33.64
CA PRO A 222 -5.44 -23.44 34.91
C PRO A 222 -6.70 -22.56 34.78
N PHE A 223 -7.36 -22.28 35.92
CA PHE A 223 -8.58 -21.45 36.04
C PHE A 223 -8.41 -19.98 35.64
N ILE A 224 -7.17 -19.48 35.55
CA ILE A 224 -6.83 -18.12 35.13
C ILE A 224 -5.88 -18.21 33.94
N ARG A 225 -6.18 -17.48 32.86
CA ARG A 225 -5.37 -17.45 31.64
C ARG A 225 -5.02 -16.02 31.27
N ARG A 226 -3.74 -15.77 30.97
CA ARG A 226 -3.28 -14.48 30.48
C ARG A 226 -3.74 -14.31 29.01
N LYS A 227 -4.44 -13.20 28.74
CA LYS A 227 -5.06 -12.92 27.43
C LYS A 227 -4.20 -11.99 26.56
N LYS A 228 -3.52 -11.04 27.19
CA LYS A 228 -2.67 -10.04 26.53
C LYS A 228 -1.65 -9.46 27.51
N SER A 229 -0.56 -8.92 26.97
CA SER A 229 0.45 -8.14 27.68
C SER A 229 0.60 -6.80 26.99
N GLN A 230 0.84 -5.73 27.75
CA GLN A 230 1.01 -4.40 27.20
C GLN A 230 2.30 -3.81 27.75
N LEU A 231 3.18 -3.36 26.85
CA LEU A 231 4.42 -2.67 27.17
C LEU A 231 4.25 -1.22 26.75
N HIS A 232 4.60 -0.30 27.63
CA HIS A 232 4.48 1.14 27.43
C HIS A 232 5.88 1.74 27.37
N PHE A 233 6.10 2.61 26.39
CA PHE A 233 7.37 3.27 26.12
C PHE A 233 7.16 4.78 26.11
N ASP A 234 7.98 5.46 26.89
CA ASP A 234 8.18 6.90 26.78
C ASP A 234 9.14 7.16 25.62
N ILE A 235 8.82 8.14 24.78
CA ILE A 235 9.69 8.56 23.69
C ILE A 235 10.43 9.82 24.11
N ASP A 236 11.76 9.73 24.17
CA ASP A 236 12.60 10.89 24.47
C ASP A 236 12.38 12.00 23.43
N SER A 237 12.36 13.25 23.88
CA SER A 237 12.41 14.45 23.04
C SER A 237 13.53 14.42 21.97
N GLN A 238 14.64 13.72 22.23
CA GLN A 238 15.77 13.52 21.31
C GLN A 238 15.58 12.34 20.35
N PHE A 239 14.38 11.74 20.30
CA PHE A 239 14.05 10.67 19.36
C PHE A 239 14.28 11.11 17.91
N ILE A 240 14.03 12.38 17.60
CA ILE A 240 14.44 13.00 16.35
C ILE A 240 15.49 14.07 16.66
N PRO A 241 16.77 13.86 16.27
CA PRO A 241 17.81 14.84 16.51
C PRO A 241 17.46 16.22 15.97
N ASN A 242 17.78 17.28 16.72
CA ASN A 242 17.38 18.66 16.41
C ASN A 242 17.81 19.14 15.02
N GLN A 243 18.98 18.70 14.55
CA GLN A 243 19.52 19.00 13.23
C GLN A 243 18.71 18.43 12.06
N ILE A 244 17.86 17.42 12.28
CA ILE A 244 17.02 16.83 11.23
C ILE A 244 15.74 17.67 11.10
N THR A 245 15.67 18.51 10.07
CA THR A 245 14.51 19.39 9.82
C THR A 245 13.69 18.95 8.61
N ASP A 246 14.31 18.26 7.65
CA ASP A 246 13.63 17.74 6.46
C ASP A 246 12.63 16.62 6.81
N GLN A 247 11.40 16.72 6.32
CA GLN A 247 10.32 15.78 6.64
C GLN A 247 10.66 14.34 6.24
N LYS A 248 11.31 14.14 5.09
CA LYS A 248 11.69 12.81 4.62
C LYS A 248 12.78 12.20 5.51
N ALA A 249 13.74 13.02 5.93
CA ALA A 249 14.75 12.60 6.91
C ALA A 249 14.15 12.28 8.29
N ILE A 250 13.14 13.03 8.75
CA ILE A 250 12.40 12.73 9.99
C ILE A 250 11.69 11.38 9.84
N GLN A 251 10.91 11.17 8.78
CA GLN A 251 10.21 9.92 8.50
C GLN A 251 11.17 8.72 8.48
N ASN A 252 12.30 8.85 7.78
CA ASN A 252 13.31 7.78 7.70
C ASN A 252 13.91 7.48 9.08
N THR A 253 14.14 8.50 9.91
CA THR A 253 14.63 8.33 11.28
C THR A 253 13.62 7.57 12.13
N ILE A 254 12.33 7.90 12.03
CA ILE A 254 11.25 7.19 12.73
C ILE A 254 11.23 5.73 12.31
N LYS A 255 11.18 5.44 11.00
CA LYS A 255 11.19 4.06 10.47
C LYS A 255 12.39 3.26 10.98
N GLN A 256 13.59 3.83 10.88
CA GLN A 256 14.82 3.16 11.31
C GLN A 256 14.85 2.87 12.82
N ARG A 257 14.42 3.81 13.66
CA ARG A 257 14.43 3.63 15.12
C ARG A 257 13.34 2.67 15.58
N LEU A 258 12.12 2.79 15.06
CA LEU A 258 11.01 1.91 15.42
C LEU A 258 11.23 0.47 14.95
N ASN A 259 11.84 0.26 13.77
CA ASN A 259 12.18 -1.08 13.30
C ASN A 259 13.22 -1.80 14.16
N LYS A 260 13.98 -1.06 14.98
CA LYS A 260 14.97 -1.62 15.92
C LYS A 260 14.43 -1.81 17.34
N ILE A 261 13.13 -1.58 17.58
CA ILE A 261 12.52 -1.80 18.89
C ILE A 261 12.67 -3.26 19.34
N SER A 262 12.73 -4.22 18.41
CA SER A 262 13.03 -5.63 18.72
C SER A 262 14.31 -5.80 19.49
N ASP A 263 15.33 -5.04 19.12
CA ASP A 263 16.68 -5.15 19.66
C ASP A 263 16.73 -4.67 21.12
N TRP A 264 15.70 -3.96 21.59
CA TRP A 264 15.59 -3.49 22.97
C TRP A 264 15.08 -4.58 23.91
N PHE A 265 14.41 -5.60 23.38
CA PHE A 265 13.96 -6.75 24.17
C PHE A 265 15.09 -7.78 24.23
N LYS A 266 15.86 -7.73 25.32
CA LYS A 266 16.75 -8.84 25.71
C LYS A 266 15.90 -9.95 26.34
N THR A 267 15.07 -10.61 25.55
CA THR A 267 14.26 -11.74 26.00
C THR A 267 14.83 -13.03 25.42
N GLU A 268 14.82 -14.12 26.21
CA GLU A 268 15.21 -15.45 25.72
C GLU A 268 14.24 -15.96 24.64
N GLU A 269 13.00 -15.46 24.65
CA GLU A 269 12.00 -15.67 23.60
C GLU A 269 11.96 -14.47 22.65
N HIS A 270 12.12 -14.73 21.35
CA HIS A 270 12.00 -13.71 20.30
C HIS A 270 10.54 -13.24 20.21
N ILE A 271 10.24 -12.03 20.68
CA ILE A 271 8.90 -11.44 20.50
C ILE A 271 8.75 -11.07 19.01
N PRO A 272 7.86 -11.72 18.24
CA PRO A 272 7.68 -11.41 16.82
C PRO A 272 6.95 -10.07 16.71
N ILE A 273 7.70 -8.98 16.72
CA ILE A 273 7.20 -7.60 16.69
C ILE A 273 6.30 -7.34 15.48
N SER A 274 6.60 -7.96 14.34
CA SER A 274 5.77 -7.91 13.13
C SER A 274 4.35 -8.45 13.33
N GLU A 275 4.13 -9.26 14.37
CA GLU A 275 2.86 -9.90 14.72
C GLU A 275 2.15 -9.24 15.90
N GLN A 276 2.64 -8.10 16.39
CA GLN A 276 2.05 -7.41 17.53
C GLN A 276 1.28 -6.15 17.16
N VAL A 277 0.37 -5.75 18.05
CA VAL A 277 -0.47 -4.55 17.89
C VAL A 277 0.28 -3.37 18.52
N TYR A 278 0.40 -2.26 17.83
CA TYR A 278 1.03 -1.03 18.33
C TYR A 278 -0.03 0.01 18.56
N ARG A 279 0.13 0.85 19.57
CA ARG A 279 -0.69 2.03 19.77
C ARG A 279 0.20 3.22 20.04
N ILE A 280 -0.12 4.35 19.42
CA ILE A 280 0.58 5.61 19.64
C ILE A 280 -0.44 6.65 20.06
N GLU A 281 -0.14 7.28 21.18
CA GLU A 281 -0.89 8.40 21.72
C GLU A 281 0.00 9.63 21.62
N TYR A 282 -0.48 10.67 20.95
CA TYR A 282 0.28 11.90 20.74
C TYR A 282 -0.62 13.13 20.80
N SER A 283 -0.03 14.29 21.07
CA SER A 283 -0.73 15.57 21.01
C SER A 283 -0.30 16.33 19.76
N ASP A 284 -1.26 16.91 19.04
CA ASP A 284 -0.94 17.73 17.87
C ASP A 284 -0.40 19.13 18.24
N ASP A 285 -0.25 19.99 17.23
CA ASP A 285 0.25 21.35 17.40
C ASP A 285 -0.66 22.23 18.26
N GLN A 286 -1.95 21.90 18.34
CA GLN A 286 -2.96 22.57 19.14
C GLN A 286 -3.15 21.92 20.52
N GLY A 287 -2.47 20.81 20.79
CA GLY A 287 -2.54 20.07 22.04
C GLY A 287 -3.69 19.07 22.10
N TYR A 288 -4.40 18.81 21.00
CA TYR A 288 -5.46 17.81 20.99
C TYR A 288 -4.87 16.40 20.99
N PRO A 289 -5.40 15.49 21.83
CA PRO A 289 -4.90 14.13 21.90
C PRO A 289 -5.42 13.30 20.72
N HIS A 290 -4.52 12.54 20.11
CA HIS A 290 -4.78 11.57 19.07
C HIS A 290 -4.36 10.18 19.54
N ASN A 291 -5.11 9.16 19.13
CA ASN A 291 -4.81 7.76 19.42
C ASN A 291 -4.91 6.95 18.13
N VAL A 292 -3.82 6.27 17.79
CA VAL A 292 -3.76 5.41 16.61
C VAL A 292 -3.36 4.02 17.06
N THR A 293 -4.19 3.01 16.76
CA THR A 293 -3.92 1.59 17.07
C THR A 293 -3.74 0.81 15.77
N TYR A 294 -2.76 -0.09 15.74
CA TYR A 294 -2.34 -0.88 14.58
C TYR A 294 -2.50 -2.38 14.84
N SER A 295 -2.85 -3.12 13.79
CA SER A 295 -2.84 -4.58 13.81
C SER A 295 -1.84 -5.15 12.79
N PRO A 296 -1.16 -6.27 13.07
CA PRO A 296 -0.13 -6.92 12.23
C PRO A 296 -0.44 -7.01 10.73
N SER A 297 -1.71 -7.20 10.38
CA SER A 297 -2.19 -7.28 9.00
C SER A 297 -2.02 -5.98 8.21
N GLU A 298 -1.78 -4.85 8.87
CA GLU A 298 -1.69 -3.54 8.24
C GLU A 298 -0.23 -3.07 8.00
N GLY A 299 0.80 -3.77 8.49
CA GLY A 299 2.18 -3.25 8.55
C GLY A 299 2.36 -1.92 9.32
N LEU A 300 3.54 -1.70 9.94
CA LEU A 300 3.86 -0.46 10.67
C LEU A 300 3.76 0.80 9.79
N ASP A 301 4.07 0.69 8.50
CA ASP A 301 4.15 1.85 7.63
C ASP A 301 2.77 2.46 7.28
N LEU A 302 1.67 1.69 7.35
CA LEU A 302 0.32 2.23 7.15
C LEU A 302 -0.22 3.01 8.35
N LEU A 303 0.30 2.77 9.56
CA LEU A 303 -0.12 3.45 10.80
C LEU A 303 0.05 4.96 10.69
N PHE A 304 1.16 5.36 10.05
CA PHE A 304 1.55 6.75 9.91
C PHE A 304 1.18 7.34 8.57
N ALA A 305 0.76 6.51 7.62
CA ALA A 305 0.40 6.97 6.29
C ALA A 305 -0.62 8.11 6.40
N LYS A 306 -0.31 9.23 5.75
CA LYS A 306 -1.21 10.35 5.60
C LYS A 306 -2.48 9.82 4.95
N THR A 307 -3.61 10.10 5.57
CA THR A 307 -4.91 9.76 5.02
C THR A 307 -5.73 11.02 4.82
N PHE A 308 -6.61 11.00 3.82
CA PHE A 308 -7.63 12.02 3.64
C PHE A 308 -8.98 11.35 3.39
N LYS A 309 -10.06 12.05 3.73
CA LYS A 309 -11.43 11.57 3.55
C LYS A 309 -12.16 12.49 2.59
N LEU A 310 -12.84 11.90 1.62
CA LEU A 310 -13.71 12.61 0.69
C LEU A 310 -15.16 12.46 1.14
N ASP A 311 -15.81 13.60 1.38
CA ASP A 311 -17.24 13.65 1.69
C ASP A 311 -18.04 13.15 0.46
N PRO A 312 -19.02 12.25 0.61
CA PRO A 312 -19.84 11.79 -0.51
C PRO A 312 -20.63 12.89 -1.23
N LYS A 313 -20.74 14.09 -0.63
CA LYS A 313 -21.32 15.27 -1.27
C LYS A 313 -20.42 15.89 -2.34
N VAL A 314 -19.11 15.64 -2.32
CA VAL A 314 -18.16 16.30 -3.25
C VAL A 314 -17.89 15.50 -4.53
N PHE A 315 -18.38 14.26 -4.62
CA PHE A 315 -18.23 13.42 -5.80
C PHE A 315 -19.54 12.69 -6.11
N LYS A 316 -19.71 12.28 -7.38
CA LYS A 316 -20.85 11.46 -7.79
C LYS A 316 -20.58 10.01 -7.46
N PHE A 317 -21.44 9.40 -6.64
CA PHE A 317 -21.38 7.96 -6.41
C PHE A 317 -21.72 7.23 -7.71
N GLN A 318 -20.97 6.17 -7.99
CA GLN A 318 -21.23 5.30 -9.13
C GLN A 318 -21.74 3.96 -8.61
N ALA A 319 -22.93 3.57 -9.09
CA ALA A 319 -23.49 2.27 -8.76
C ALA A 319 -22.58 1.14 -9.27
N TRP A 320 -22.55 0.03 -8.54
CA TRP A 320 -21.78 -1.13 -8.96
C TRP A 320 -22.44 -1.78 -10.17
N GLU A 321 -21.72 -1.76 -11.29
CA GLU A 321 -22.12 -2.42 -12.52
C GLU A 321 -21.39 -3.76 -12.70
N LYS A 322 -21.93 -4.65 -13.54
CA LYS A 322 -21.29 -5.93 -13.89
C LYS A 322 -19.90 -5.73 -14.50
N GLU A 323 -19.76 -4.73 -15.35
CA GLU A 323 -18.46 -4.29 -15.87
C GLU A 323 -17.89 -3.21 -14.95
N PRO A 324 -16.75 -3.46 -14.27
CA PRO A 324 -16.16 -2.47 -13.40
C PRO A 324 -15.69 -1.25 -14.20
N LYS A 325 -16.03 -0.07 -13.69
CA LYS A 325 -15.67 1.24 -14.26
C LYS A 325 -14.99 2.09 -13.20
N ILE A 326 -14.00 2.88 -13.63
CA ILE A 326 -13.35 3.87 -12.77
C ILE A 326 -14.38 4.96 -12.43
N ASN A 327 -14.54 5.26 -11.14
CA ASN A 327 -15.32 6.42 -10.72
C ASN A 327 -14.48 7.69 -10.89
N ASP A 328 -14.55 8.29 -12.08
CA ASP A 328 -13.79 9.49 -12.41
C ASP A 328 -14.06 10.65 -11.45
N SER A 329 -15.30 10.83 -11.02
CA SER A 329 -15.64 11.91 -10.08
C SER A 329 -14.96 11.73 -8.73
N LEU A 330 -14.83 10.49 -8.24
CA LEU A 330 -14.10 10.19 -7.01
C LEU A 330 -12.59 10.39 -7.21
N CYS A 331 -12.04 9.82 -8.28
CA CYS A 331 -10.61 9.91 -8.59
C CYS A 331 -10.14 11.36 -8.80
N ASP A 332 -10.95 12.20 -9.45
CA ASP A 332 -10.62 13.61 -9.67
C ASP A 332 -10.55 14.40 -8.35
N ARG A 333 -11.44 14.10 -7.39
CA ARG A 333 -11.37 14.69 -6.05
C ARG A 333 -10.17 14.19 -5.26
N ALA A 334 -9.87 12.89 -5.36
CA ALA A 334 -8.66 12.35 -4.75
C ALA A 334 -7.39 13.00 -5.32
N LEU A 335 -7.32 13.22 -6.64
CA LEU A 335 -6.20 13.90 -7.29
C LEU A 335 -5.97 15.32 -6.78
N ILE A 336 -7.04 16.07 -6.49
CA ILE A 336 -6.92 17.42 -5.91
C ILE A 336 -6.23 17.34 -4.54
N GLU A 337 -6.60 16.38 -3.70
CA GLU A 337 -5.99 16.20 -2.38
C GLU A 337 -4.55 15.67 -2.46
N LEU A 338 -4.25 14.78 -3.41
CA LEU A 338 -2.87 14.31 -3.64
C LEU A 338 -1.93 15.44 -4.08
N LYS A 339 -2.41 16.39 -4.91
CA LYS A 339 -1.61 17.56 -5.31
C LYS A 339 -1.27 18.50 -4.17
N ARG A 340 -2.09 18.53 -3.12
CA ARG A 340 -1.87 19.33 -1.90
C ARG A 340 -1.00 18.62 -0.87
N SER A 341 -0.76 17.32 -1.08
CA SER A 341 -0.10 16.43 -0.13
C SER A 341 1.33 16.20 -0.52
#